data_AF-A0A7H8KL37-F1
#
_entry.id   AF-A0A7H8KL37-F1
#
_cell.length_a   1.000
_cell.length_b   1.000
_cell.length_c   1.000
_cell.angle_alpha   90.00
_cell.angle_beta   90.00
_cell.angle_gamma   90.00
#
_symmetry.space_group_name_H-M   'P 1'
#
loop_
_entity.id
_entity.type
_entity.pdbx_description
1 polymer ?
#
loop_
_entity_poly.entity_id
_entity_poly.type
_entity_poly.pdbx_seq_one_letter_code
_entity_poly.pdbx_strand_id
1 'polypeptide(L)'
;MRKLSVAVILLAVAALVVAVGLLLREHAPGNMGVGFLQGAAVGLLAFLVMLWRLSKRPDRATTFERAWSQTGDERDDAVLTRALAVLGLAAFPLTSVAAVAVALGAEPSMVFALLLFAEIVVGGVAFVVINRRN
;
A
#
# COMPACT_ATOMS: atom_id res chain seq x y z
N MET A 1 -13.72 23.82 8.34
CA MET A 1 -13.00 23.69 7.05
C MET A 1 -12.17 22.40 6.97
N ARG A 2 -11.21 22.15 7.87
CA ARG A 2 -10.33 20.95 7.81
C ARG A 2 -11.04 19.59 7.72
N LYS A 3 -12.13 19.38 8.48
CA LYS A 3 -12.92 18.12 8.44
C LYS A 3 -13.70 17.94 7.12
N LEU A 4 -14.16 19.04 6.53
CA LEU A 4 -14.89 19.02 5.26
C LEU A 4 -13.94 18.61 4.13
N SER A 5 -12.73 19.15 4.11
CA SER A 5 -11.69 18.78 3.15
C SER A 5 -11.32 17.30 3.22
N VAL A 6 -11.16 16.74 4.43
CA VAL A 6 -10.89 15.30 4.61
C VAL A 6 -12.04 14.43 4.10
N ALA A 7 -13.29 14.81 4.39
CA ALA A 7 -14.45 14.07 3.90
C ALA A 7 -14.56 14.10 2.37
N VAL A 8 -14.29 15.26 1.75
CA VAL A 8 -14.26 15.40 0.29
C VAL A 8 -13.17 14.53 -0.34
N ILE A 9 -11.97 14.49 0.26
CA ILE A 9 -10.87 13.65 -0.23
C ILE A 9 -11.25 12.16 -0.13
N LEU A 10 -11.80 11.71 1.00
CA LEU A 10 -12.22 10.32 1.17
C LEU A 10 -13.32 9.92 0.15
N LEU A 11 -14.28 10.82 -0.12
CA LEU A 11 -15.30 10.61 -1.15
C LEU A 11 -14.68 10.54 -2.55
N ALA A 12 -13.72 11.42 -2.86
CA ALA A 12 -13.03 11.40 -4.15
C ALA A 12 -12.23 10.09 -4.34
N VAL A 13 -11.53 9.64 -3.30
CA VAL A 13 -10.80 8.35 -3.32
C VAL A 13 -11.78 7.19 -3.50
N ALA A 14 -12.88 7.16 -2.76
CA ALA A 14 -13.90 6.12 -2.88
C ALA A 14 -14.52 6.09 -4.28
N ALA A 15 -14.86 7.27 -4.84
CA ALA A 15 -15.39 7.39 -6.19
C ALA A 15 -14.39 6.90 -7.24
N LEU A 16 -13.11 7.24 -7.09
CA LEU A 16 -12.04 6.77 -7.99
C LEU A 16 -11.90 5.24 -7.92
N VAL A 17 -11.86 4.66 -6.72
CA VAL A 17 -11.80 3.21 -6.53
C VAL A 17 -12.99 2.52 -7.18
N VAL A 18 -14.21 3.03 -6.98
CA VAL A 18 -15.40 2.44 -7.60
C VAL A 18 -15.35 2.56 -9.12
N ALA A 19 -14.99 3.73 -9.65
CA ALA A 19 -14.88 3.95 -11.10
C ALA A 19 -13.86 3.00 -11.74
N VAL A 20 -12.66 2.87 -11.16
CA VAL A 20 -11.63 1.95 -11.64
C VAL A 20 -12.10 0.50 -11.52
N GLY A 21 -12.73 0.12 -10.41
CA GLY A 21 -13.25 -1.23 -10.22
C GLY A 21 -14.34 -1.61 -11.23
N LEU A 22 -15.21 -0.66 -11.59
CA LEU A 22 -16.22 -0.86 -12.64
C LEU A 22 -15.58 -0.99 -14.03
N LEU A 23 -14.60 -0.14 -14.35
CA LEU A 23 -13.85 -0.25 -15.61
C LEU A 23 -13.13 -1.59 -15.73
N LEU A 24 -12.48 -2.05 -14.66
CA LEU A 24 -11.82 -3.36 -14.62
C LEU A 24 -12.81 -4.50 -14.74
N ARG A 25 -14.01 -4.37 -14.17
CA ARG A 25 -15.06 -5.39 -14.30
C ARG A 25 -15.59 -5.50 -15.73
N GLU A 26 -15.63 -4.39 -16.46
CA GLU A 26 -16.16 -4.34 -17.82
C GLU A 26 -15.11 -4.70 -18.88
N HIS A 27 -13.86 -4.27 -18.69
CA HIS A 27 -12.81 -4.34 -19.73
C HIS A 27 -11.68 -5.33 -19.42
N ALA A 28 -11.51 -5.75 -18.17
CA ALA A 28 -10.42 -6.65 -17.81
C ALA A 28 -10.89 -8.11 -17.78
N PRO A 29 -10.01 -9.06 -18.15
CA PRO A 29 -10.36 -10.47 -18.16
C PRO A 29 -10.55 -11.03 -16.73
N GLY A 30 -11.43 -12.03 -16.61
CA GLY A 30 -11.63 -12.78 -15.37
C GLY A 30 -12.26 -11.97 -14.24
N ASN A 31 -11.70 -12.10 -13.04
CA ASN A 31 -12.24 -11.51 -11.79
C ASN A 31 -11.44 -10.29 -11.30
N MET A 32 -10.66 -9.63 -12.18
CA MET A 32 -9.79 -8.51 -11.82
C MET A 32 -10.52 -7.36 -11.11
N GLY A 33 -11.72 -6.98 -11.58
CA GLY A 33 -12.52 -5.92 -10.94
C GLY A 33 -12.92 -6.29 -9.50
N VAL A 34 -13.28 -7.55 -9.25
CA VAL A 34 -13.62 -8.03 -7.90
C VAL A 34 -12.38 -8.04 -7.01
N GLY A 35 -11.26 -8.56 -7.50
CA GLY A 35 -10.00 -8.60 -6.75
C GLY A 35 -9.50 -7.20 -6.37
N PHE A 36 -9.54 -6.25 -7.32
CA PHE A 36 -9.20 -4.86 -7.07
C PHE A 36 -10.09 -4.22 -6.00
N LEU A 37 -11.41 -4.36 -6.12
CA LEU A 37 -12.36 -3.78 -5.16
C LEU A 37 -12.20 -4.37 -3.76
N GLN A 38 -11.93 -5.67 -3.64
CA GLN A 38 -11.64 -6.32 -2.37
C GLN A 38 -10.35 -5.77 -1.75
N GLY A 39 -9.27 -5.70 -2.51
CA GLY A 39 -8.00 -5.14 -2.05
C GLY A 39 -8.13 -3.68 -1.62
N ALA A 40 -8.82 -2.86 -2.42
CA ALA A 40 -9.07 -1.46 -2.10
C ALA A 40 -9.94 -1.29 -0.85
N ALA A 41 -10.96 -2.15 -0.66
CA ALA A 41 -11.78 -2.13 0.55
C ALA A 41 -10.94 -2.44 1.81
N VAL A 42 -10.09 -3.46 1.76
CA VAL A 42 -9.18 -3.81 2.86
C VAL A 42 -8.21 -2.66 3.14
N GLY A 43 -7.60 -2.08 2.11
CA GLY A 43 -6.68 -0.95 2.23
C GLY A 43 -7.34 0.30 2.83
N LEU A 44 -8.55 0.65 2.36
CA LEU A 44 -9.32 1.77 2.90
C LEU A 44 -9.71 1.55 4.36
N LEU A 45 -10.14 0.35 4.74
CA LEU A 45 -10.45 0.02 6.13
C LEU A 45 -9.22 0.15 7.02
N ALA A 46 -8.06 -0.38 6.60
CA ALA A 46 -6.81 -0.24 7.35
C ALA A 46 -6.43 1.24 7.53
N PHE A 47 -6.55 2.05 6.48
CA PHE A 47 -6.31 3.49 6.53
C PHE A 47 -7.27 4.22 7.48
N LEU A 48 -8.57 3.91 7.43
CA LEU A 48 -9.57 4.49 8.33
C LEU A 48 -9.32 4.11 9.79
N VAL A 49 -8.96 2.86 10.06
CA VAL A 49 -8.58 2.40 11.41
C VAL A 49 -7.35 3.15 11.91
N MET A 50 -6.34 3.35 11.06
CA MET A 50 -5.16 4.14 11.39
C MET A 50 -5.54 5.60 11.74
N LEU A 51 -6.32 6.26 10.89
CA LEU A 51 -6.79 7.63 11.14
C LEU A 51 -7.61 7.73 12.43
N TRP A 52 -8.49 6.77 12.68
CA TRP A 52 -9.27 6.71 13.90
C TRP A 52 -8.38 6.58 15.13
N ARG A 53 -7.38 5.69 15.10
CA ARG A 53 -6.41 5.51 16.19
C ARG A 53 -5.61 6.78 16.44
N LEU A 54 -5.07 7.41 15.39
CA LEU A 54 -4.34 8.68 15.48
C LEU A 54 -5.20 9.80 16.08
N SER A 55 -6.49 9.87 15.70
CA SER A 55 -7.41 10.90 16.21
C SER A 55 -7.81 10.70 17.68
N LYS A 56 -7.83 9.45 18.17
CA LYS A 56 -8.31 9.11 19.51
C LYS A 56 -7.19 8.93 20.53
N ARG A 57 -6.03 8.44 20.09
CA ARG A 57 -4.90 8.05 20.95
C ARG A 57 -3.57 8.39 20.26
N PRO A 58 -3.27 9.68 20.02
CA PRO A 58 -2.02 10.09 19.37
C PRO A 58 -0.78 9.62 20.13
N ASP A 59 -0.85 9.56 21.48
CA ASP A 59 0.27 9.12 22.34
C ASP A 59 0.65 7.63 22.16
N ARG A 60 -0.23 6.83 21.52
CA ARG A 60 0.01 5.41 21.23
C ARG A 60 0.27 5.15 19.75
N ALA A 61 0.58 6.19 18.97
CA ALA A 61 0.93 6.05 17.57
C ALA A 61 2.25 5.28 17.42
N THR A 62 2.25 4.27 16.56
CA THR A 62 3.47 3.53 16.23
C THR A 62 4.42 4.38 15.38
N THR A 63 5.71 4.04 15.33
CA THR A 63 6.71 4.68 14.45
C THR A 63 6.22 4.78 13.00
N PHE A 64 5.62 3.70 12.48
CA PHE A 64 5.05 3.70 11.13
C PHE A 64 3.91 4.70 10.99
N GLU A 65 2.96 4.71 11.93
CA GLU A 65 1.82 5.62 11.90
C GLU A 65 2.30 7.08 11.94
N ARG A 66 3.28 7.41 12.79
CA ARG A 66 3.83 8.77 12.91
C ARG A 66 4.59 9.22 11.66
N ALA A 67 5.43 8.35 11.09
CA ALA A 67 6.16 8.64 9.85
C ALA A 67 5.19 8.83 8.67
N TRP A 68 4.21 7.94 8.55
CA TRP A 68 3.22 7.98 7.47
C TRP A 68 2.30 9.21 7.56
N SER A 69 1.92 9.62 8.78
CA SER A 69 1.13 10.85 8.98
C SER A 69 1.95 12.14 9.01
N GLN A 70 3.27 12.07 8.80
CA GLN A 70 4.20 13.21 8.92
C GLN A 70 4.06 13.95 10.26
N THR A 71 3.86 13.18 11.33
CA THR A 71 3.85 13.68 12.71
C THR A 71 4.98 13.09 13.54
N GLY A 72 5.90 12.36 12.90
CA GLY A 72 7.10 11.79 13.50
C GLY A 72 8.21 12.82 13.69
N ASP A 73 9.27 12.40 14.35
CA ASP A 73 10.54 13.13 14.38
C ASP A 73 11.38 12.79 13.12
N GLU A 74 12.55 13.43 12.99
CA GLU A 74 13.48 13.17 11.88
C GLU A 74 13.91 11.70 11.79
N ARG A 75 13.89 10.96 12.92
CA ARG A 75 14.25 9.55 12.96
C ARG A 75 13.17 8.70 12.31
N ASP A 76 11.91 8.91 12.66
CA ASP A 76 10.76 8.19 12.09
C ASP A 76 10.73 8.35 10.55
N ASP A 77 10.94 9.58 10.06
CA ASP A 77 10.97 9.90 8.63
C ASP A 77 12.17 9.25 7.92
N ALA A 78 13.35 9.25 8.55
CA ALA A 78 14.54 8.60 8.00
C ALA A 78 14.35 7.07 7.91
N VAL A 79 13.68 6.44 8.87
CA VAL A 79 13.36 5.00 8.85
C VAL A 79 12.43 4.68 7.68
N LEU A 80 11.33 5.42 7.53
CA LEU A 80 10.38 5.21 6.44
C LEU A 80 11.03 5.44 5.07
N THR A 81 11.80 6.52 4.93
CA THR A 81 12.49 6.86 3.67
C THR A 81 13.46 5.77 3.26
N ARG A 82 14.28 5.26 4.20
CA ARG A 82 15.22 4.16 3.91
C ARG A 82 14.48 2.86 3.57
N ALA A 83 13.38 2.55 4.26
CA ALA A 83 12.58 1.37 3.97
C ALA A 83 11.95 1.43 2.57
N LEU A 84 11.40 2.59 2.19
CA LEU A 84 10.85 2.82 0.85
C LEU A 84 11.93 2.80 -0.24
N ALA A 85 13.13 3.29 0.05
CA ALA A 85 14.27 3.18 -0.87
C ALA A 85 14.67 1.72 -1.12
N VAL A 86 14.70 0.89 -0.08
CA VAL A 86 14.95 -0.56 -0.22
C VAL A 86 13.85 -1.23 -1.04
N LEU A 87 12.58 -0.91 -0.76
CA LEU A 87 11.46 -1.43 -1.54
C LEU A 87 11.57 -1.03 -3.02
N GLY A 88 11.86 0.25 -3.31
CA GLY A 88 12.03 0.74 -4.68
C GLY A 88 13.19 0.06 -5.42
N LEU A 89 14.33 -0.14 -4.75
CA LEU A 89 15.46 -0.87 -5.32
C LEU A 89 15.13 -2.34 -5.58
N ALA A 90 14.33 -2.98 -4.72
CA ALA A 90 13.90 -4.37 -4.88
C ALA A 90 12.77 -4.54 -5.92
N ALA A 91 11.92 -3.53 -6.10
CA ALA A 91 10.80 -3.57 -7.05
C ALA A 91 11.29 -3.78 -8.49
N PHE A 92 12.41 -3.16 -8.88
CA PHE A 92 12.98 -3.31 -10.22
C PHE A 92 13.34 -4.77 -10.59
N PRO A 93 14.18 -5.49 -9.82
CA PRO A 93 14.47 -6.89 -10.11
C PRO A 93 13.25 -7.80 -9.91
N LEU A 94 12.41 -7.56 -8.89
CA LEU A 94 11.21 -8.37 -8.67
C LEU A 94 10.23 -8.29 -9.85
N THR A 95 9.97 -7.08 -10.35
CA THR A 95 9.12 -6.85 -11.53
C THR A 95 9.75 -7.47 -12.78
N SER A 96 11.08 -7.36 -12.91
CA SER A 96 11.80 -7.98 -14.04
C SER A 96 11.66 -9.51 -14.04
N VAL A 97 11.79 -10.14 -12.87
CA VAL A 97 11.59 -11.60 -12.71
C VAL A 97 10.14 -11.98 -12.99
N ALA A 98 9.17 -11.19 -12.52
CA ALA A 98 7.76 -11.42 -12.81
C ALA A 98 7.48 -11.36 -14.32
N ALA A 99 8.03 -10.36 -15.03
CA ALA A 99 7.88 -10.24 -16.47
C ALA A 99 8.48 -11.44 -17.22
N VAL A 100 9.68 -11.89 -16.83
CA VAL A 100 10.31 -13.10 -17.39
C VAL A 100 9.46 -14.34 -17.11
N ALA A 101 8.94 -14.51 -15.89
CA ALA A 101 8.10 -15.64 -15.54
C ALA A 101 6.85 -15.72 -16.43
N VAL A 102 6.16 -14.59 -16.63
CA VAL A 102 5.01 -14.50 -17.54
C VAL A 102 5.42 -14.84 -18.97
N ALA A 103 6.55 -14.32 -19.46
CA ALA A 103 7.04 -14.60 -20.82
C ALA A 103 7.37 -16.08 -21.04
N LEU A 104 7.77 -16.80 -19.99
CA LEU A 104 8.03 -18.25 -20.01
C LEU A 104 6.74 -19.10 -19.86
N GLY A 105 5.56 -18.46 -19.81
CA GLY A 105 4.27 -19.14 -19.76
C GLY A 105 3.73 -19.37 -18.35
N ALA A 106 4.29 -18.73 -17.32
CA ALA A 106 3.68 -18.76 -16.00
C ALA A 106 2.34 -18.01 -15.99
N GLU A 107 1.37 -18.55 -15.25
CA GLU A 107 0.03 -17.98 -15.12
C GLU A 107 0.08 -16.54 -14.55
N PRO A 108 -0.32 -15.49 -15.30
CA PRO A 108 -0.12 -14.09 -14.91
C PRO A 108 -0.79 -13.72 -13.58
N SER A 109 -1.98 -14.27 -13.33
CA SER A 109 -2.74 -14.02 -12.10
C SER A 109 -1.94 -14.46 -10.86
N MET A 110 -1.28 -15.61 -10.94
CA MET A 110 -0.41 -16.12 -9.88
C MET A 110 0.86 -15.28 -9.74
N VAL A 111 1.50 -14.92 -10.85
CA VAL A 111 2.74 -14.11 -10.82
C VAL A 111 2.50 -12.74 -10.20
N PHE A 112 1.41 -12.06 -10.56
CA PHE A 112 1.09 -10.75 -9.97
C PHE A 112 0.72 -10.85 -8.49
N ALA A 113 0.03 -11.91 -8.07
CA ALA A 113 -0.23 -12.15 -6.66
C ALA A 113 1.08 -12.33 -5.89
N LEU A 114 2.01 -13.15 -6.40
CA LEU A 114 3.31 -13.38 -5.77
C LEU A 114 4.16 -12.11 -5.74
N LEU A 115 4.17 -11.33 -6.82
CA LEU A 115 4.88 -10.05 -6.89
C LEU A 115 4.35 -9.09 -5.82
N LEU A 116 3.03 -8.92 -5.71
CA LEU A 116 2.41 -8.07 -4.70
C LEU A 116 2.81 -8.50 -3.28
N PHE A 117 2.71 -9.78 -2.96
CA PHE A 117 3.09 -10.27 -1.64
C PHE A 117 4.60 -10.13 -1.38
N ALA A 118 5.44 -10.34 -2.40
CA ALA A 118 6.88 -10.14 -2.29
C ALA A 118 7.21 -8.67 -1.98
N GLU A 119 6.58 -7.71 -2.65
CA GLU A 119 6.76 -6.28 -2.38
C GLU A 119 6.32 -5.89 -0.96
N ILE A 120 5.16 -6.39 -0.52
CA ILE A 120 4.67 -6.17 0.85
C ILE A 120 5.67 -6.73 1.88
N VAL A 121 6.15 -7.96 1.67
CA VAL A 121 7.12 -8.61 2.56
C VAL A 121 8.44 -7.84 2.58
N VAL A 122 8.97 -7.44 1.42
CA VAL A 122 10.21 -6.67 1.33
C VAL A 122 10.07 -5.34 2.06
N GLY A 123 9.00 -4.58 1.80
CA GLY A 123 8.74 -3.31 2.48
C GLY A 123 8.60 -3.47 3.99
N GLY A 124 7.83 -4.46 4.44
CA GLY A 124 7.63 -4.75 5.86
C GLY A 124 8.92 -5.20 6.57
N VAL A 125 9.68 -6.11 5.97
CA VAL A 125 10.96 -6.58 6.52
C VAL A 125 11.98 -5.46 6.53
N ALA A 126 12.10 -4.67 5.46
CA ALA A 126 13.01 -3.53 5.41
C ALA A 126 12.69 -2.53 6.53
N PHE A 127 11.42 -2.17 6.71
CA PHE A 127 10.98 -1.29 7.78
C PHE A 127 11.35 -1.85 9.16
N VAL A 128 11.00 -3.11 9.45
CA VAL A 128 11.28 -3.75 10.75
C VAL A 128 12.78 -3.82 11.02
N VAL A 129 13.59 -4.21 10.03
CA VAL A 129 15.04 -4.33 10.18
C VAL A 129 15.68 -2.96 10.41
N ILE A 130 15.29 -1.94 9.64
CA ILE A 130 15.84 -0.59 9.78
C ILE A 130 15.43 0.01 11.13
N ASN A 131 14.16 -0.13 11.52
CA ASN A 131 13.65 0.38 12.79
C ASN A 131 14.33 -0.27 14.01
N ARG A 132 14.77 -1.53 13.91
CA ARG A 132 15.50 -2.22 14.99
C ARG A 132 16.98 -1.84 15.07
N ARG A 133 17.56 -1.30 13.99
CA ARG A 133 18.99 -0.97 13.88
C ARG A 133 19.31 0.50 14.15
N ASN A 134 18.36 1.39 13.88
CA ASN A 134 18.42 2.80 14.26
C ASN A 134 17.97 3.01 15.70
#